data_AF-A0A534SNZ6-F1
#
_entry.id   AF-A0A534SNZ6-F1
#
_cell.length_a   1.000
_cell.length_b   1.000
_cell.length_c   1.000
_cell.angle_alpha   90.00
_cell.angle_beta   90.00
_cell.angle_gamma   90.00
#
_symmetry.space_group_name_H-M   'P 1'
#
loop_
_entity.id
_entity.type
_entity.pdbx_description
1 polymer ?
#
loop_
_entity_poly.entity_id
_entity_poly.type
_entity_poly.pdbx_seq_one_letter_code
_entity_poly.pdbx_strand_id
1 'polypeptide(L)'
;MDAVGSDRANFKVNPLIVFRSVVLLASLVAIVALPASSEEHAFPVHSEPRVGWTVASSPPKVTIWFDGELEPAFSTITVYNLAKQQVDKGNSRVTGSDGTVLEVDLPNLAAGRYRVFWKALSKDTHITEGDFTFTITGRSSER
;
A
#
# COMPACT_ATOMS: atom_id res chain seq x y z
N MET A 1 -69.54 3.47 -44.45
CA MET A 1 -68.30 3.98 -43.84
C MET A 1 -68.53 3.91 -42.34
N ASP A 2 -68.25 2.76 -41.73
CA ASP A 2 -68.39 2.59 -40.29
C ASP A 2 -67.03 2.19 -39.72
N ALA A 3 -66.60 2.97 -38.73
CA ALA A 3 -65.25 2.98 -38.21
C ALA A 3 -64.93 1.74 -37.38
N VAL A 4 -63.77 1.14 -37.66
CA VAL A 4 -63.13 0.13 -36.82
C VAL A 4 -62.73 0.80 -35.49
N GLY A 5 -63.44 0.46 -34.42
CA GLY A 5 -63.06 0.86 -33.06
C GLY A 5 -61.85 0.06 -32.58
N SER A 6 -60.72 0.73 -32.38
CA SER A 6 -59.54 0.12 -31.76
C SER A 6 -59.74 0.01 -30.25
N ASP A 7 -59.93 -1.21 -29.75
CA ASP A 7 -59.99 -1.48 -28.33
C ASP A 7 -58.58 -1.36 -27.72
N ARG A 8 -58.32 -0.27 -26.99
CA ARG A 8 -57.07 -0.08 -26.26
C ARG A 8 -57.20 -0.77 -24.91
N ALA A 9 -56.69 -1.99 -24.80
CA ALA A 9 -56.58 -2.69 -23.53
C ALA A 9 -55.73 -1.86 -22.53
N ASN A 10 -56.40 -1.28 -21.53
CA ASN A 10 -55.75 -0.55 -20.44
C ASN A 10 -55.15 -1.56 -19.45
N PHE A 11 -53.86 -1.84 -19.57
CA PHE A 11 -53.13 -2.68 -18.63
C PHE A 11 -52.97 -1.94 -17.29
N LYS A 12 -53.83 -2.25 -16.32
CA LYS A 12 -53.68 -1.76 -14.94
C LYS A 12 -52.60 -2.57 -14.23
N VAL A 13 -51.39 -2.02 -14.17
CA VAL A 13 -50.32 -2.57 -13.32
C VAL A 13 -50.75 -2.47 -11.85
N ASN A 14 -50.66 -3.59 -11.13
CA ASN A 14 -51.07 -3.68 -9.74
C ASN A 14 -50.04 -2.91 -8.87
N PRO A 15 -50.44 -1.89 -8.08
CA PRO A 15 -49.50 -1.07 -7.31
C PRO A 15 -48.64 -1.89 -6.34
N LEU A 16 -49.16 -3.03 -5.87
CA LEU A 16 -48.41 -3.97 -5.04
C LEU A 16 -47.26 -4.66 -5.79
N ILE A 17 -47.41 -4.92 -7.09
CA ILE A 17 -46.35 -5.49 -7.95
C ILE A 17 -45.27 -4.44 -8.18
N VAL A 18 -45.67 -3.20 -8.51
CA VAL A 18 -44.74 -2.08 -8.74
C VAL A 18 -43.91 -1.79 -7.47
N PHE A 19 -44.56 -1.75 -6.31
CA PHE A 19 -43.88 -1.52 -5.03
C PHE A 19 -42.83 -2.59 -4.73
N ARG A 20 -43.16 -3.88 -4.94
CA ARG A 20 -42.21 -4.98 -4.72
C ARG A 20 -41.01 -4.92 -5.67
N SER A 21 -41.24 -4.59 -6.94
CA SER A 21 -40.15 -4.41 -7.91
C SER A 21 -39.23 -3.24 -7.54
N VAL A 22 -39.79 -2.13 -7.06
CA VAL A 22 -38.99 -0.97 -6.60
C VAL A 22 -38.16 -1.32 -5.37
N VAL A 23 -38.75 -2.03 -4.39
CA VAL A 23 -38.01 -2.48 -3.20
C VAL A 23 -36.88 -3.44 -3.58
N LEU A 24 -37.15 -4.43 -4.43
CA LEU A 24 -36.12 -5.39 -4.88
C LEU A 24 -34.98 -4.69 -5.63
N LEU A 25 -35.29 -3.73 -6.50
CA LEU A 25 -34.30 -2.96 -7.23
C LEU A 25 -33.46 -2.09 -6.29
N ALA A 26 -34.09 -1.42 -5.32
CA ALA A 26 -33.39 -0.62 -4.32
C ALA A 26 -32.46 -1.49 -3.45
N SER A 27 -32.90 -2.69 -3.05
CA SER A 27 -32.05 -3.64 -2.33
C SER A 27 -30.86 -4.11 -3.17
N LEU A 28 -31.05 -4.37 -4.46
CA LEU A 28 -29.98 -4.80 -5.35
C LEU A 28 -28.93 -3.68 -5.55
N VAL A 29 -29.38 -2.43 -5.73
CA VAL A 29 -28.50 -1.27 -5.83
C VAL A 29 -27.70 -1.06 -4.54
N ALA A 30 -28.33 -1.26 -3.37
CA ALA A 30 -27.66 -1.13 -2.08
C ALA A 30 -26.55 -2.17 -1.88
N ILE A 31 -26.73 -3.41 -2.37
CA ILE A 31 -25.72 -4.47 -2.28
C ILE A 31 -24.52 -4.17 -3.19
N VAL A 32 -24.75 -3.64 -4.41
CA VAL A 32 -23.67 -3.27 -5.35
C VAL A 32 -22.89 -2.04 -4.88
N ALA A 33 -23.50 -1.19 -4.04
CA ALA A 33 -22.86 -0.01 -3.46
C ALA A 33 -21.95 -0.31 -2.26
N LEU A 34 -21.88 -1.57 -1.79
CA LEU A 34 -20.92 -1.95 -0.77
C LEU A 34 -19.51 -1.88 -1.38
N PRO A 35 -18.55 -1.16 -0.76
CA PRO A 35 -17.18 -1.16 -1.23
C PRO A 35 -16.65 -2.60 -1.17
N ALA A 36 -16.16 -3.11 -2.31
CA ALA A 36 -15.36 -4.33 -2.30
C ALA A 36 -14.05 -3.98 -1.59
N SER A 37 -13.77 -4.64 -0.46
CA SER A 37 -12.43 -4.61 0.12
C SER A 37 -11.48 -5.27 -0.86
N SER A 38 -10.66 -4.49 -1.57
CA SER A 38 -9.46 -5.02 -2.20
C SER A 38 -8.51 -5.43 -1.07
N GLU A 39 -8.12 -6.70 -1.05
CA GLU A 39 -7.00 -7.16 -0.23
C GLU A 39 -5.72 -6.53 -0.80
N GLU A 40 -5.39 -5.33 -0.33
CA GLU A 40 -4.15 -4.63 -0.64
C GLU A 40 -3.12 -4.98 0.43
N HIS A 41 -2.57 -6.20 0.32
CA HIS A 41 -1.31 -6.49 0.97
C HIS A 41 -0.28 -5.45 0.52
N ALA A 42 0.52 -4.92 1.44
CA ALA A 42 1.60 -3.99 1.09
C ALA A 42 2.90 -4.75 0.82
N PHE A 43 3.40 -4.71 -0.41
CA PHE A 43 4.69 -5.24 -0.82
C PHE A 43 5.65 -4.12 -1.26
N PRO A 44 6.97 -4.24 -0.97
CA PRO A 44 7.95 -3.29 -1.46
C PRO A 44 8.01 -3.27 -3.00
N VAL A 45 7.91 -2.08 -3.59
CA VAL A 45 8.08 -1.86 -5.04
C VAL A 45 9.40 -1.15 -5.37
N HIS A 46 9.94 -0.39 -4.40
CA HIS A 46 11.20 0.32 -4.56
C HIS A 46 11.92 0.50 -3.22
N SER A 47 13.25 0.62 -3.25
CA SER A 47 14.05 0.96 -2.08
C SER A 47 15.20 1.88 -2.45
N GLU A 48 15.56 2.74 -1.51
CA GLU A 48 16.74 3.58 -1.56
C GLU A 48 17.46 3.51 -0.20
N PRO A 49 18.68 2.95 -0.12
CA PRO A 49 19.45 2.35 -1.21
C PRO A 49 18.76 1.18 -1.90
N ARG A 50 19.01 1.03 -3.21
CA ARG A 50 18.54 -0.13 -3.98
C ARG A 50 19.09 -1.44 -3.40
N VAL A 51 18.31 -2.50 -3.50
CA VAL A 51 18.70 -3.86 -3.11
C VAL A 51 20.03 -4.25 -3.77
N GLY A 52 21.02 -4.61 -2.95
CA GLY A 52 22.36 -5.03 -3.39
C GLY A 52 23.26 -3.88 -3.84
N TRP A 53 22.83 -2.62 -3.76
CA TRP A 53 23.56 -1.51 -4.34
C TRP A 53 24.83 -1.15 -3.56
N THR A 54 25.83 -0.67 -4.30
CA THR A 54 27.08 -0.15 -3.74
C THR A 54 27.11 1.36 -3.96
N VAL A 55 27.16 2.11 -2.87
CA VAL A 55 27.16 3.58 -2.85
C VAL A 55 28.52 4.12 -2.41
N ALA A 56 28.90 5.26 -2.98
CA ALA A 56 30.17 5.90 -2.65
C ALA A 56 30.18 6.56 -1.26
N SER A 57 29.03 6.98 -0.76
CA SER A 57 28.90 7.69 0.52
C SER A 57 27.71 7.21 1.32
N SER A 58 27.76 7.41 2.64
CA SER A 58 26.64 7.09 3.53
C SER A 58 25.35 7.80 3.07
N PRO A 59 24.27 7.06 2.82
CA PRO A 59 22.97 7.66 2.60
C PRO A 59 22.44 8.25 3.92
N PRO A 60 21.61 9.31 3.87
CA PRO A 60 21.06 9.93 5.07
C PRO A 60 19.95 9.10 5.74
N LYS A 61 19.34 8.17 5.00
CA LYS A 61 18.24 7.32 5.45
C LYS A 61 18.13 6.09 4.55
N VAL A 62 17.34 5.11 5.00
CA VAL A 62 16.75 4.09 4.15
C VAL A 62 15.28 4.44 3.94
N THR A 63 14.83 4.37 2.70
CA THR A 63 13.43 4.56 2.29
C THR A 63 12.97 3.34 1.49
N ILE A 64 11.76 2.85 1.79
CA ILE A 64 11.11 1.75 1.07
C ILE A 64 9.71 2.22 0.68
N TRP A 65 9.36 2.08 -0.61
CA TRP A 65 8.04 2.37 -1.14
C TRP A 65 7.26 1.07 -1.30
N PHE A 66 6.00 1.10 -0.91
CA PHE A 66 5.07 -0.03 -0.99
C PHE A 66 3.95 0.27 -1.99
N ASP A 67 3.29 -0.77 -2.47
CA ASP A 67 2.10 -0.69 -3.32
C ASP A 67 0.77 -0.57 -2.53
N GLY A 68 0.84 -0.52 -1.20
CA GLY A 68 -0.32 -0.39 -0.32
C GLY A 68 -0.06 0.48 0.91
N GLU A 69 -1.13 1.01 1.49
CA GLU A 69 -1.06 1.87 2.68
C GLU A 69 -0.59 1.09 3.92
N LEU A 70 0.26 1.74 4.72
CA LEU A 70 0.87 1.15 5.91
C LEU A 70 0.22 1.64 7.21
N GLU A 71 0.14 0.76 8.21
CA GLU A 71 -0.14 1.12 9.59
C GLU A 71 1.14 1.62 10.28
N PRO A 72 1.23 2.93 10.63
CA PRO A 72 2.50 3.52 11.07
C PRO A 72 3.04 2.95 12.38
N ALA A 73 2.16 2.59 13.32
CA ALA A 73 2.56 2.09 14.63
C ALA A 73 3.18 0.68 14.60
N PHE A 74 3.01 -0.05 13.49
CA PHE A 74 3.39 -1.46 13.38
C PHE A 74 4.34 -1.74 12.21
N SER A 75 4.80 -0.69 11.53
CA SER A 75 5.72 -0.78 10.38
C SER A 75 7.09 -0.23 10.76
N THR A 76 8.15 -1.01 10.50
CA THR A 76 9.51 -0.70 10.96
C THR A 76 10.58 -1.04 9.93
N ILE A 77 11.67 -0.28 9.95
CA ILE A 77 12.95 -0.61 9.32
C ILE A 77 14.01 -0.68 10.42
N THR A 78 14.90 -1.65 10.32
CA THR A 78 16.07 -1.78 11.20
C THR A 78 17.31 -2.12 10.37
N VAL A 79 18.40 -1.42 10.61
CA VAL A 79 19.63 -1.55 9.82
C VAL A 79 20.76 -2.05 10.72
N TYR A 80 21.40 -3.13 10.28
CA TYR A 80 22.52 -3.76 10.98
C TYR A 80 23.81 -3.67 10.17
N ASN A 81 24.94 -3.54 10.88
CA ASN A 81 26.26 -3.78 10.30
C ASN A 81 26.63 -5.28 10.33
N LEU A 82 27.78 -5.65 9.77
CA LEU A 82 28.27 -7.05 9.78
C LEU A 82 28.53 -7.62 11.19
N ALA A 83 28.75 -6.75 12.19
CA ALA A 83 28.88 -7.15 13.59
C ALA A 83 27.52 -7.37 14.27
N LYS A 84 26.41 -7.35 13.51
CA LYS A 84 25.03 -7.49 13.99
C LYS A 84 24.63 -6.41 15.00
N GLN A 85 25.27 -5.25 14.94
CA GLN A 85 24.87 -4.08 15.74
C GLN A 85 23.87 -3.27 14.93
N GLN A 86 22.78 -2.84 15.58
CA GLN A 86 21.86 -1.88 14.99
C GLN A 86 22.58 -0.54 14.83
N VAL A 87 22.46 0.08 13.65
CA VAL A 87 23.18 1.32 13.29
C VAL A 87 22.27 2.43 12.80
N ASP A 88 20.96 2.20 12.67
CA ASP A 88 19.98 3.25 12.40
C ASP A 88 19.64 4.09 13.65
N LYS A 89 18.85 5.15 13.48
CA LYS A 89 18.44 6.04 14.58
C LYS A 89 17.20 5.55 15.35
N GLY A 90 16.63 4.40 15.02
CA GLY A 90 15.45 3.84 15.68
C GLY A 90 14.16 4.63 15.47
N ASN A 91 14.12 5.53 14.48
CA ASN A 91 13.02 6.48 14.26
C ASN A 91 12.21 6.15 12.98
N SER A 92 11.89 4.87 12.82
CA SER A 92 11.05 4.41 11.70
C SER A 92 9.74 5.18 11.65
N ARG A 93 9.33 5.57 10.45
CA ARG A 93 8.10 6.34 10.23
C ARG A 93 7.52 6.07 8.86
N VAL A 94 6.19 6.00 8.80
CA VAL A 94 5.46 6.06 7.54
C VAL A 94 5.31 7.53 7.15
N THR A 95 5.56 7.82 5.88
CA THR A 95 5.51 9.14 5.25
C THR A 95 4.76 9.05 3.91
N GLY A 96 4.68 10.16 3.17
CA GLY A 96 3.83 10.26 1.98
C GLY A 96 2.40 10.61 2.35
N SER A 97 1.71 11.35 1.49
CA SER A 97 0.29 11.72 1.72
C SER A 97 -0.65 10.52 1.61
N ASP A 98 -0.21 9.49 0.90
CA ASP A 98 -0.86 8.20 0.68
C ASP A 98 -0.39 7.14 1.68
N GLY A 99 0.56 7.42 2.58
CA GLY A 99 0.98 6.49 3.63
C GLY A 99 1.69 5.22 3.12
N THR A 100 2.29 5.27 1.93
CA THR A 100 2.91 4.11 1.26
C THR A 100 4.44 4.06 1.40
N VAL A 101 5.04 5.00 2.13
CA VAL A 101 6.51 5.16 2.21
C VAL A 101 7.00 4.95 3.63
N LEU A 102 7.87 3.96 3.85
CA LEU A 102 8.51 3.70 5.13
C LEU A 102 9.95 4.18 5.14
N GLU A 103 10.34 4.96 6.14
CA GLU A 103 11.69 5.53 6.27
C GLU A 103 12.30 5.29 7.64
N VAL A 104 13.62 5.12 7.70
CA VAL A 104 14.41 5.25 8.94
C VAL A 104 15.69 6.05 8.67
N ASP A 105 16.04 6.96 9.58
CA ASP A 105 17.23 7.78 9.40
C ASP A 105 18.50 7.02 9.78
N LEU A 106 19.59 7.35 9.08
CA LEU A 106 20.91 6.82 9.35
C LEU A 106 21.82 7.91 9.92
N PRO A 107 22.73 7.58 10.86
CA PRO A 107 23.88 8.41 11.13
C PRO A 107 24.87 8.34 9.95
N ASN A 108 25.99 9.06 10.04
CA ASN A 108 27.06 8.89 9.07
C ASN A 108 27.72 7.51 9.25
N LEU A 109 27.50 6.61 8.30
CA LEU A 109 28.00 5.25 8.32
C LEU A 109 29.39 5.16 7.68
N ALA A 110 30.24 4.30 8.24
CA ALA A 110 31.54 3.98 7.68
C ALA A 110 31.42 3.17 6.37
N ALA A 111 32.54 2.99 5.67
CA ALA A 111 32.59 2.01 4.58
C ALA A 111 32.34 0.60 5.15
N GLY A 112 31.51 -0.18 4.46
CA GLY A 112 31.10 -1.50 4.92
C GLY A 112 29.80 -1.98 4.28
N ARG A 113 29.44 -3.23 4.58
CA ARG A 113 28.17 -3.83 4.16
C ARG A 113 27.15 -3.72 5.28
N TYR A 114 25.93 -3.37 4.91
CA TYR A 114 24.80 -3.17 5.80
C TYR A 114 23.64 -4.05 5.37
N ARG A 115 22.86 -4.53 6.33
CA ARG A 115 21.63 -5.30 6.11
C ARG A 115 20.44 -4.54 6.67
N VAL A 116 19.45 -4.32 5.84
CA VAL A 116 18.18 -3.67 6.16
C VAL A 116 17.15 -4.77 6.35
N PHE A 117 16.51 -4.81 7.51
CA PHE A 117 15.32 -5.59 7.77
C PHE A 117 14.12 -4.65 7.78
N TRP A 118 13.00 -5.09 7.24
CA TRP A 118 11.76 -4.33 7.26
C TRP A 118 10.58 -5.24 7.60
N LYS A 119 9.59 -4.64 8.25
CA LYS A 119 8.29 -5.22 8.55
C LYS A 119 7.23 -4.17 8.26
N ALA A 120 6.18 -4.56 7.55
CA ALA A 120 5.06 -3.69 7.20
C ALA A 120 3.74 -4.35 7.61
N LEU A 121 2.86 -3.58 8.24
CA LEU A 121 1.47 -3.95 8.45
C LEU A 121 0.62 -3.11 7.49
N SER A 122 -0.10 -3.72 6.56
CA SER A 122 -1.04 -3.01 5.69
C SER A 122 -2.36 -2.70 6.41
N LYS A 123 -3.13 -1.76 5.87
CA LYS A 123 -4.48 -1.41 6.36
C LYS A 123 -5.45 -2.60 6.39
N ASP A 124 -5.24 -3.59 5.53
CA ASP A 124 -6.01 -4.83 5.45
C ASP A 124 -5.63 -5.86 6.55
N THR A 125 -4.75 -5.49 7.48
CA THR A 125 -4.24 -6.29 8.61
C THR A 125 -3.23 -7.38 8.28
N HIS A 126 -2.74 -7.46 7.04
CA HIS A 126 -1.67 -8.40 6.67
C HIS A 126 -0.28 -7.85 7.02
N ILE A 127 0.59 -8.75 7.50
CA ILE A 127 1.99 -8.44 7.77
C ILE A 127 2.84 -9.01 6.63
N THR A 128 3.67 -8.16 6.05
CA THR A 128 4.77 -8.56 5.15
C THR A 128 6.10 -8.17 5.78
N GLU A 129 7.14 -8.97 5.52
CA GLU A 129 8.47 -8.73 6.05
C GLU A 129 9.55 -9.23 5.09
N GLY A 130 10.76 -8.70 5.24
CA GLY A 130 11.89 -9.10 4.43
C GLY A 130 13.16 -8.35 4.77
N ASP A 131 14.19 -8.57 3.95
CA ASP A 131 15.48 -7.92 4.14
C ASP A 131 16.25 -7.76 2.83
N PHE A 132 17.20 -6.83 2.83
CA PHE A 132 18.16 -6.67 1.74
C PHE A 132 19.48 -6.10 2.25
N THR A 133 20.50 -6.06 1.39
CA THR A 133 21.80 -5.46 1.74
C THR A 133 22.17 -4.29 0.83
N PHE A 134 22.95 -3.35 1.34
CA PHE A 134 23.68 -2.35 0.55
C PHE A 134 25.12 -2.23 1.07
N THR A 135 26.02 -1.68 0.25
CA THR A 135 27.44 -1.51 0.58
C THR A 135 27.86 -0.07 0.42
N ILE A 136 28.64 0.46 1.37
CA ILE A 136 29.30 1.76 1.29
C ILE A 136 30.79 1.51 1.03
N THR A 137 31.35 2.06 -0.06
CA THR A 137 32.80 1.93 -0.34
C THR A 137 33.64 3.00 0.34
N GLY A 138 33.01 4.11 0.72
CA GLY A 138 33.70 5.37 0.99
C GLY A 138 34.06 6.07 -0.33
N ARG A 139 34.18 7.40 -0.33
CA ARG A 139 34.67 8.11 -1.52
C ARG A 139 36.10 7.66 -1.77
N SER A 140 36.36 7.06 -2.93
CA SER A 140 37.69 7.14 -3.51
C SER A 140 37.95 8.62 -3.78
N SER A 141 38.80 9.25 -2.97
CA SER A 141 39.48 10.45 -3.46
C SER A 141 40.29 9.96 -4.66
N GLU A 142 39.86 10.33 -5.86
CA GLU A 142 40.78 10.39 -6.99
C GLU A 142 41.97 11.23 -6.53
N ARG A 143 43.17 10.65 -6.63
CA ARG A 143 44.43 11.39 -6.55
C ARG A 143 44.72 11.97 -7.92
#